data_AF-A0A2M7UFG0-F1
#
_entry.id   AF-A0A2M7UFG0-F1
#
_cell.length_a   1.000
_cell.length_b   1.000
_cell.length_c   1.000
_cell.angle_alpha   90.00
_cell.angle_beta   90.00
_cell.angle_gamma   90.00
#
_symmetry.space_group_name_H-M   'P 1'
#
loop_
_entity.id
_entity.type
_entity.pdbx_description
1 polymer ?
#
loop_
_entity_poly.entity_id
_entity_poly.type
_entity_poly.pdbx_seq_one_letter_code
_entity_poly.pdbx_strand_id
1 'polypeptide(L)'
;THLIEDGRIHPTRIEEMIEKATSEVEELMQAAAEEALNELQIAPPHPQLVKLIGRLKYRTSYGQNILKHSVEVGWLAGLMAAELGLDGLVARRAGFLHDIGKAIDRNTDGTHALIGGEVARKYNESSEVVNAIESHHEEVEMTSPLSALVQAADAISGSRRGARGDTLESYIKRLRNLETIANGYDGVTKTYAIQAGRELRVMVESNNVDDMRANEISNQIATRIESEMTYPGQIKVVVIRESRSVSFAR
;
A
#
# COMPACT_ATOMS: atom_id res chain seq x y z
N THR A 1 10.23 19.79 6.87
CA THR A 1 10.68 20.97 7.65
C THR A 1 10.86 22.22 6.81
N HIS A 2 11.00 22.14 5.49
CA HIS A 2 11.27 23.29 4.61
C HIS A 2 10.23 24.43 4.60
N LEU A 3 8.94 24.15 4.81
CA LEU A 3 7.89 25.19 4.90
C LEU A 3 7.95 26.01 6.20
N ILE A 4 8.56 25.45 7.26
CA ILE A 4 8.63 26.07 8.60
C ILE A 4 9.90 26.92 8.73
N GLU A 5 10.98 26.54 8.05
CA GLU A 5 12.27 27.26 8.08
C GLU A 5 12.19 28.69 7.52
N ASP A 6 11.26 28.96 6.60
CA ASP A 6 11.12 30.25 5.89
C ASP A 6 10.06 31.19 6.51
N GLY A 7 9.27 30.71 7.48
CA GLY A 7 8.30 31.52 8.25
C GLY A 7 7.15 32.17 7.46
N ARG A 8 7.05 31.98 6.15
CA ARG A 8 6.02 32.54 5.27
C ARG A 8 5.24 31.43 4.55
N ILE A 9 4.06 31.13 5.05
CA ILE A 9 3.15 30.13 4.48
C ILE A 9 2.12 30.85 3.60
N HIS A 10 2.42 31.00 2.31
CA HIS A 10 1.51 31.56 1.31
C HIS A 10 1.14 30.50 0.25
N PRO A 11 -0.08 30.53 -0.33
CA PRO A 11 -0.56 29.50 -1.27
C PRO A 11 0.40 29.18 -2.42
N THR A 12 0.93 30.20 -3.11
CA THR A 12 1.89 30.03 -4.22
C THR A 12 3.17 29.32 -3.78
N ARG A 13 3.65 29.61 -2.57
CA ARG A 13 4.84 28.96 -2.03
C ARG A 13 4.58 27.51 -1.63
N ILE A 14 3.38 27.21 -1.15
CA ILE A 14 2.95 25.83 -0.87
C ILE A 14 2.95 25.03 -2.17
N GLU A 15 2.39 25.59 -3.24
CA GLU A 15 2.37 24.96 -4.58
C GLU A 15 3.79 24.70 -5.11
N GLU A 16 4.67 25.71 -5.09
CA GLU A 16 6.09 25.57 -5.47
C GLU A 16 6.81 24.48 -4.67
N MET A 17 6.59 24.45 -3.36
CA MET A 17 7.21 23.46 -2.48
C MET A 17 6.66 22.06 -2.70
N ILE A 18 5.37 21.92 -3.02
CA ILE A 18 4.76 20.65 -3.41
C ILE A 18 5.36 20.16 -4.73
N GLU A 19 5.47 21.02 -5.73
CA GLU A 19 6.05 20.67 -7.04
C GLU A 19 7.51 20.21 -6.88
N LYS A 20 8.31 20.98 -6.13
CA LYS A 20 9.69 20.61 -5.81
C LYS A 20 9.80 19.27 -5.09
N ALA A 21 9.02 19.08 -4.02
CA ALA A 21 9.03 17.83 -3.27
C ALA A 21 8.56 16.64 -4.12
N THR A 22 7.60 16.86 -5.03
CA THR A 22 7.12 15.83 -5.95
C THR A 22 8.24 15.41 -6.91
N SER A 23 8.94 16.37 -7.51
CA SER A 23 10.09 16.11 -8.39
C SER A 23 11.20 15.35 -7.66
N GLU A 24 11.53 15.75 -6.43
CA GLU A 24 12.55 15.07 -5.61
C GLU A 24 12.16 13.61 -5.33
N VAL A 25 10.88 13.35 -5.02
CA VAL A 25 10.38 11.98 -4.80
C VAL A 25 10.43 11.16 -6.10
N GLU A 26 10.10 11.76 -7.26
CA GLU A 26 10.20 11.09 -8.55
C GLU A 26 11.63 10.69 -8.91
N GLU A 27 12.60 11.58 -8.69
CA GLU A 27 14.03 11.26 -8.88
C GLU A 27 14.48 10.11 -7.96
N LEU A 28 14.06 10.14 -6.68
CA LEU A 28 14.38 9.07 -5.73
C LEU A 28 13.73 7.73 -6.09
N MET A 29 12.54 7.73 -6.70
CA MET A 29 11.89 6.52 -7.21
C MET A 29 12.63 5.97 -8.42
N GLN A 30 13.00 6.84 -9.37
CA GLN A 30 13.74 6.46 -10.57
C GLN A 30 15.10 5.85 -10.21
N ALA A 31 15.87 6.52 -9.36
CA ALA A 31 17.18 6.02 -8.91
C ALA A 31 17.08 4.65 -8.21
N ALA A 32 16.05 4.45 -7.38
CA ALA A 32 15.86 3.16 -6.69
C ALA A 32 15.46 2.03 -7.65
N ALA A 33 14.68 2.33 -8.69
CA ALA A 33 14.35 1.35 -9.71
C ALA A 33 15.60 0.94 -10.51
N GLU A 34 16.43 1.91 -10.90
CA GLU A 34 17.70 1.67 -11.61
C GLU A 34 18.69 0.87 -10.75
N GLU A 35 18.83 1.23 -9.47
CA GLU A 35 19.65 0.49 -8.51
C GLU A 35 19.23 -0.98 -8.41
N ALA A 36 17.92 -1.24 -8.23
CA ALA A 36 17.38 -2.60 -8.13
C ALA A 36 17.56 -3.42 -9.41
N LEU A 37 17.35 -2.81 -10.59
CA LEU A 37 17.57 -3.46 -11.89
C LEU A 37 19.04 -3.81 -12.11
N ASN A 38 19.95 -2.89 -11.76
CA ASN A 38 21.39 -3.10 -11.84
C ASN A 38 21.86 -4.20 -10.88
N GLU A 39 21.37 -4.21 -9.65
CA GLU A 39 21.70 -5.22 -8.64
C GLU A 39 21.36 -6.63 -9.14
N LEU A 40 20.19 -6.80 -9.76
CA LEU A 40 19.74 -8.08 -10.32
C LEU A 40 20.30 -8.39 -11.72
N GLN A 41 21.05 -7.46 -12.31
CA GLN A 41 21.58 -7.57 -13.67
C GLN A 41 20.47 -7.82 -14.71
N ILE A 42 19.31 -7.17 -14.53
CA ILE A 42 18.15 -7.30 -15.42
C ILE A 42 18.16 -6.10 -16.39
N ALA A 43 17.99 -6.38 -17.69
CA ALA A 43 17.82 -5.33 -18.68
C ALA A 43 16.57 -4.47 -18.35
N PRO A 44 16.65 -3.13 -18.44
CA PRO A 44 15.53 -2.28 -18.08
C PRO A 44 14.24 -2.66 -18.83
N PRO A 45 13.11 -2.85 -18.14
CA PRO A 45 11.83 -3.05 -18.80
C PRO A 45 11.36 -1.74 -19.45
N HIS A 46 10.15 -1.78 -20.00
CA HIS A 46 9.50 -0.58 -20.51
C HIS A 46 9.52 0.56 -19.47
N PRO A 47 9.74 1.83 -19.85
CA PRO A 47 9.87 2.95 -18.90
C PRO A 47 8.70 3.10 -17.91
N GLN A 48 7.49 2.70 -18.30
CA GLN A 48 6.33 2.70 -17.40
C GLN A 48 6.43 1.64 -16.30
N LEU A 49 7.00 0.47 -16.58
CA LEU A 49 7.31 -0.53 -15.56
C LEU A 49 8.40 -0.02 -14.61
N VAL A 50 9.43 0.68 -15.14
CA VAL A 50 10.46 1.31 -14.31
C VAL A 50 9.85 2.30 -13.31
N LYS A 51 8.90 3.12 -13.75
CA LYS A 51 8.16 4.03 -12.84
C LYS A 51 7.39 3.27 -11.76
N LEU A 52 6.73 2.16 -12.11
CA LEU A 52 6.00 1.34 -11.14
C LEU A 52 6.94 0.65 -10.15
N ILE A 53 8.09 0.14 -10.61
CA ILE A 53 9.14 -0.41 -9.76
C ILE A 53 9.61 0.65 -8.75
N GLY A 54 9.86 1.87 -9.20
CA GLY A 54 10.26 2.98 -8.33
C GLY A 54 9.24 3.28 -7.23
N ARG A 55 7.94 3.19 -7.54
CA ARG A 55 6.86 3.35 -6.54
C ARG A 55 6.91 2.29 -5.44
N LEU A 56 7.40 1.07 -5.72
CA LEU A 56 7.53 0.01 -4.72
C LEU A 56 8.47 0.42 -3.57
N LYS A 57 9.40 1.36 -3.80
CA LYS A 57 10.26 1.95 -2.75
C LYS A 57 9.45 2.55 -1.61
N TYR A 58 8.26 3.07 -1.89
CA TYR A 58 7.37 3.69 -0.91
C TYR A 58 6.16 2.81 -0.59
N ARG A 59 6.14 1.55 -1.04
CA ARG A 59 5.13 0.55 -0.68
C ARG A 59 5.68 -0.41 0.38
N THR A 60 4.82 -0.76 1.32
CA THR A 60 5.11 -1.71 2.39
C THR A 60 3.96 -2.71 2.49
N SER A 61 4.27 -3.99 2.63
CA SER A 61 3.32 -5.07 2.92
C SER A 61 3.92 -5.93 4.02
N TYR A 62 3.11 -6.30 5.02
CA TYR A 62 3.54 -7.08 6.18
C TYR A 62 4.75 -6.51 6.93
N GLY A 63 4.94 -5.17 6.89
CA GLY A 63 6.08 -4.49 7.50
C GLY A 63 7.38 -4.54 6.70
N GLN A 64 7.38 -5.19 5.52
CA GLN A 64 8.51 -5.23 4.61
C GLN A 64 8.32 -4.24 3.45
N ASN A 65 9.39 -3.54 3.09
CA ASN A 65 9.41 -2.72 1.88
C ASN A 65 9.29 -3.61 0.65
N ILE A 66 8.34 -3.30 -0.25
CA ILE A 66 8.07 -4.17 -1.40
C ILE A 66 9.22 -4.18 -2.39
N LEU A 67 9.87 -3.05 -2.67
CA LEU A 67 11.01 -3.05 -3.60
C LEU A 67 12.14 -3.96 -3.12
N LYS A 68 12.49 -3.88 -1.82
CA LYS A 68 13.51 -4.76 -1.23
C LYS A 68 13.09 -6.24 -1.28
N HIS A 69 11.83 -6.52 -0.95
CA HIS A 69 11.26 -7.86 -1.05
C HIS A 69 11.37 -8.42 -2.47
N SER A 70 10.94 -7.64 -3.47
CA SER A 70 11.03 -7.99 -4.88
C SER A 70 12.45 -8.28 -5.33
N VAL A 71 13.44 -7.49 -4.88
CA VAL A 71 14.86 -7.76 -5.17
C VAL A 71 15.31 -9.10 -4.62
N GLU A 72 14.96 -9.41 -3.37
CA GLU A 72 15.31 -10.69 -2.74
C GLU A 72 14.63 -11.88 -3.43
N VAL A 73 13.35 -11.75 -3.79
CA VAL A 73 12.62 -12.77 -4.54
C VAL A 73 13.25 -13.00 -5.92
N GLY A 74 13.66 -11.92 -6.60
CA GLY A 74 14.41 -12.00 -7.85
C GLY A 74 15.70 -12.82 -7.70
N TRP A 75 16.53 -12.50 -6.70
CA TRP A 75 17.77 -13.25 -6.43
C TRP A 75 17.52 -14.74 -6.16
N LEU A 76 16.56 -15.06 -5.30
CA LEU A 76 16.23 -16.44 -4.94
C LEU A 76 15.70 -17.23 -6.14
N ALA A 77 14.78 -16.64 -6.92
CA ALA A 77 14.25 -17.27 -8.13
C ALA A 77 15.37 -17.55 -9.15
N GLY A 78 16.26 -16.57 -9.36
CA GLY A 78 17.43 -16.71 -10.22
C GLY A 78 18.39 -17.82 -9.78
N LEU A 79 18.66 -17.91 -8.48
CA LEU A 79 19.53 -18.94 -7.91
C LEU A 79 18.92 -20.34 -8.10
N MET A 80 17.66 -20.52 -7.72
CA MET A 80 16.98 -21.81 -7.88
C MET A 80 16.88 -22.22 -9.35
N ALA A 81 16.61 -21.28 -10.26
CA ALA A 81 16.57 -21.55 -11.69
C ALA A 81 17.94 -22.04 -12.22
N ALA A 82 19.03 -21.38 -11.81
CA ALA A 82 20.38 -21.78 -12.22
C ALA A 82 20.74 -23.20 -11.74
N GLU A 83 20.41 -23.55 -10.50
CA GLU A 83 20.61 -24.90 -9.95
C GLU A 83 19.80 -25.99 -10.70
N LEU A 84 18.67 -25.61 -11.30
CA LEU A 84 17.82 -26.50 -12.07
C LEU A 84 18.12 -26.49 -13.58
N GLY A 85 19.16 -25.76 -14.02
CA GLY A 85 19.53 -25.64 -15.44
C GLY A 85 18.56 -24.79 -16.28
N LEU A 86 17.75 -23.94 -15.63
CA LEU A 86 16.86 -22.96 -16.27
C LEU A 86 17.55 -21.61 -16.44
N ASP A 87 16.93 -20.71 -17.22
CA ASP A 87 17.45 -19.35 -17.40
C ASP A 87 17.28 -18.51 -16.13
N GLY A 88 18.38 -18.32 -15.41
CA GLY A 88 18.43 -17.52 -14.19
C GLY A 88 18.10 -16.04 -14.41
N LEU A 89 18.35 -15.45 -15.58
CA LEU A 89 18.02 -14.05 -15.87
C LEU A 89 16.50 -13.87 -16.02
N VAL A 90 15.84 -14.79 -16.73
CA VAL A 90 14.38 -14.76 -16.87
C VAL A 90 13.70 -15.00 -15.52
N ALA A 91 14.22 -15.93 -14.71
CA ALA A 91 13.73 -16.18 -13.36
C ALA A 91 13.92 -14.96 -12.43
N ARG A 92 15.08 -14.28 -12.48
CA ARG A 92 15.30 -13.02 -11.75
C ARG A 92 14.27 -11.97 -12.13
N ARG A 93 14.00 -11.82 -13.43
CA ARG A 93 13.01 -10.87 -13.96
C ARG A 93 11.59 -11.20 -13.48
N ALA A 94 11.19 -12.47 -13.56
CA ALA A 94 9.88 -12.92 -13.10
C ALA A 94 9.70 -12.71 -11.58
N GLY A 95 10.69 -13.13 -10.78
CA GLY A 95 10.66 -12.95 -9.33
C GLY A 95 10.67 -11.49 -8.91
N PHE A 96 11.42 -10.63 -9.61
CA PHE A 96 11.45 -9.20 -9.33
C PHE A 96 10.10 -8.51 -9.60
N LEU A 97 9.39 -8.94 -10.65
CA LEU A 97 8.14 -8.30 -11.08
C LEU A 97 6.88 -8.92 -10.44
N HIS A 98 6.98 -10.03 -9.69
CA HIS A 98 5.81 -10.77 -9.17
C HIS A 98 4.79 -9.89 -8.42
N ASP A 99 5.28 -8.89 -7.69
CA ASP A 99 4.49 -8.01 -6.82
C ASP A 99 4.22 -6.62 -7.42
N ILE A 100 4.50 -6.42 -8.72
CA ILE A 100 4.41 -5.10 -9.39
C ILE A 100 3.00 -4.50 -9.33
N GLY A 101 1.97 -5.32 -9.21
CA GLY A 101 0.58 -4.88 -9.02
C GLY A 101 0.37 -4.06 -7.74
N LYS A 102 1.21 -4.22 -6.70
CA LYS A 102 1.13 -3.41 -5.46
C LYS A 102 1.53 -1.94 -5.67
N ALA A 103 2.16 -1.61 -6.81
CA ALA A 103 2.45 -0.23 -7.21
C ALA A 103 1.21 0.51 -7.76
N ILE A 104 0.15 -0.22 -8.11
CA ILE A 104 -1.06 0.31 -8.74
C ILE A 104 -2.11 0.57 -7.65
N ASP A 105 -2.90 1.62 -7.84
CA ASP A 105 -3.86 2.05 -6.83
C ASP A 105 -5.03 1.08 -6.67
N ARG A 106 -5.58 1.03 -5.45
CA ARG A 106 -6.61 0.06 -5.00
C ARG A 106 -7.99 0.23 -5.63
N ASN A 107 -8.17 1.15 -6.56
CA ASN A 107 -9.45 1.37 -7.26
C ASN A 107 -9.61 0.49 -8.50
N THR A 108 -8.59 -0.31 -8.82
CA THR A 108 -8.64 -1.29 -9.91
C THR A 108 -9.21 -2.61 -9.38
N ASP A 109 -10.22 -3.15 -10.05
CA ASP A 109 -10.76 -4.47 -9.74
C ASP A 109 -9.72 -5.57 -9.99
N GLY A 110 -9.60 -6.51 -9.06
CA GLY A 110 -8.68 -7.64 -9.16
C GLY A 110 -7.65 -7.69 -8.02
N THR A 111 -6.92 -8.81 -7.97
CA THR A 111 -5.80 -9.03 -7.04
C THR A 111 -4.53 -8.35 -7.58
N HIS A 112 -3.51 -8.16 -6.74
CA HIS A 112 -2.25 -7.58 -7.24
C HIS A 112 -1.54 -8.51 -8.23
N ALA A 113 -1.76 -9.82 -8.16
CA ALA A 113 -1.19 -10.79 -9.09
C ALA A 113 -1.77 -10.60 -10.50
N LEU A 114 -3.10 -10.56 -10.64
CA LEU A 114 -3.76 -10.34 -11.93
C LEU A 114 -3.47 -8.95 -12.49
N ILE A 115 -3.58 -7.90 -11.66
CA ILE A 115 -3.26 -6.53 -12.07
C ILE A 115 -1.81 -6.42 -12.54
N GLY A 116 -0.88 -7.04 -11.80
CA GLY A 116 0.54 -7.07 -12.16
C GLY A 116 0.77 -7.77 -13.50
N GLY A 117 0.10 -8.90 -13.73
CA GLY A 117 0.16 -9.65 -14.98
C GLY A 117 -0.36 -8.87 -16.18
N GLU A 118 -1.52 -8.22 -16.04
CA GLU A 118 -2.09 -7.35 -17.08
C GLU A 118 -1.13 -6.22 -17.47
N VAL A 119 -0.51 -5.59 -16.48
CA VAL A 119 0.43 -4.49 -16.70
C VAL A 119 1.73 -4.98 -17.34
N ALA A 120 2.27 -6.11 -16.88
CA ALA A 120 3.44 -6.73 -17.48
C ALA A 120 3.17 -7.10 -18.95
N ARG A 121 2.01 -7.70 -19.24
CA ARG A 121 1.56 -8.04 -20.59
C ARG A 121 1.41 -6.80 -21.47
N LYS A 122 0.77 -5.75 -20.95
CA LYS A 122 0.59 -4.46 -21.65
C LYS A 122 1.91 -3.81 -22.06
N TYR A 123 2.97 -4.04 -21.28
CA TYR A 123 4.31 -3.50 -21.52
C TYR A 123 5.29 -4.53 -22.10
N ASN A 124 4.77 -5.56 -22.78
CA ASN A 124 5.52 -6.54 -23.58
C ASN A 124 6.50 -7.42 -22.78
N GLU A 125 6.17 -7.76 -21.54
CA GLU A 125 6.85 -8.87 -20.84
C GLU A 125 6.52 -10.21 -21.49
N SER A 126 7.44 -11.18 -21.36
CA SER A 126 7.23 -12.52 -21.92
C SER A 126 6.05 -13.24 -21.24
N SER A 127 5.41 -14.14 -21.97
CA SER A 127 4.29 -14.94 -21.47
C SER A 127 4.65 -15.74 -20.20
N GLU A 128 5.90 -16.21 -20.10
CA GLU A 128 6.39 -16.90 -18.90
C GLU A 128 6.54 -15.97 -17.69
N VAL A 129 7.06 -14.74 -17.88
CA VAL A 129 7.14 -13.73 -16.82
C VAL A 129 5.75 -13.32 -16.37
N VAL A 130 4.84 -13.07 -17.33
CA VAL A 130 3.44 -12.73 -17.04
C VAL A 130 2.75 -13.85 -16.26
N ASN A 131 2.89 -15.12 -16.68
CA ASN A 131 2.30 -16.24 -15.96
C ASN A 131 2.86 -16.37 -14.54
N ALA A 132 4.17 -16.20 -14.35
CA ALA A 132 4.77 -16.23 -13.01
C ALA A 132 4.21 -15.12 -12.10
N ILE A 133 3.94 -13.93 -12.65
CA ILE A 133 3.27 -12.85 -11.91
C ILE A 133 1.81 -13.19 -11.60
N GLU A 134 1.04 -13.77 -12.52
CA GLU A 134 -0.39 -14.05 -12.30
C GLU A 134 -0.62 -15.26 -11.37
N SER A 135 0.27 -16.24 -11.41
CA SER A 135 0.08 -17.54 -10.74
C SER A 135 0.80 -17.68 -9.39
N HIS A 136 1.59 -16.70 -8.94
CA HIS A 136 2.35 -16.84 -7.67
C HIS A 136 1.44 -16.98 -6.43
N HIS A 137 0.18 -16.58 -6.52
CA HIS A 137 -0.86 -16.83 -5.50
C HIS A 137 -1.90 -17.87 -5.94
N GLU A 138 -1.59 -18.70 -6.93
CA GLU A 138 -2.42 -19.81 -7.43
C GLU A 138 -3.78 -19.36 -8.00
N GLU A 139 -3.86 -18.11 -8.45
CA GLU A 139 -5.08 -17.54 -9.01
C GLU A 139 -5.32 -17.97 -10.47
N VAL A 140 -4.24 -18.33 -11.16
CA VAL A 140 -4.25 -18.96 -12.49
C VAL A 140 -3.30 -20.15 -12.51
N GLU A 141 -3.49 -21.03 -13.49
CA GLU A 141 -2.63 -22.21 -13.66
C GLU A 141 -1.17 -21.81 -13.93
N MET A 142 -0.23 -22.46 -13.24
CA MET A 142 1.19 -22.32 -13.52
C MET A 142 1.55 -23.06 -14.81
N THR A 143 1.96 -22.34 -15.85
CA THR A 143 2.27 -22.92 -17.16
C THR A 143 3.77 -23.07 -17.41
N SER A 144 4.62 -22.58 -16.50
CA SER A 144 6.08 -22.64 -16.59
C SER A 144 6.69 -23.03 -15.23
N PRO A 145 7.81 -23.79 -15.20
CA PRO A 145 8.57 -24.03 -13.98
C PRO A 145 8.97 -22.74 -13.26
N LEU A 146 9.13 -21.63 -13.99
CA LEU A 146 9.44 -20.32 -13.42
C LEU A 146 8.39 -19.87 -12.39
N SER A 147 7.12 -20.16 -12.63
CA SER A 147 6.03 -19.78 -11.73
C SER A 147 6.15 -20.45 -10.36
N ALA A 148 6.49 -21.74 -10.34
CA ALA A 148 6.75 -22.48 -9.11
C ALA A 148 7.99 -21.95 -8.38
N LEU A 149 9.04 -21.56 -9.12
CA LEU A 149 10.24 -20.95 -8.52
C LEU A 149 9.97 -19.58 -7.92
N VAL A 150 9.18 -18.74 -8.60
CA VAL A 150 8.78 -17.43 -8.08
C VAL A 150 7.93 -17.58 -6.82
N GLN A 151 6.97 -18.50 -6.81
CA GLN A 151 6.17 -18.77 -5.62
C GLN A 151 7.04 -19.27 -4.46
N ALA A 152 7.97 -20.20 -4.71
CA ALA A 152 8.90 -20.67 -3.69
C ALA A 152 9.80 -19.53 -3.15
N ALA A 153 10.29 -18.66 -4.04
CA ALA A 153 11.12 -17.52 -3.68
C ALA A 153 10.37 -16.49 -2.82
N ASP A 154 9.12 -16.17 -3.15
CA ASP A 154 8.24 -15.31 -2.35
C ASP A 154 8.03 -15.91 -0.95
N ALA A 155 7.67 -17.20 -0.88
CA ALA A 155 7.46 -17.90 0.38
C ALA A 155 8.74 -17.88 1.26
N ILE A 156 9.92 -18.12 0.67
CA ILE A 156 11.20 -18.06 1.39
C ILE A 156 11.48 -16.64 1.88
N SER A 157 11.33 -15.63 1.01
CA SER A 157 11.61 -14.23 1.35
C SER A 157 10.71 -13.75 2.49
N GLY A 158 9.41 -14.07 2.44
CA GLY A 158 8.42 -13.69 3.43
C GLY A 158 8.47 -14.49 4.74
N SER A 159 9.03 -15.70 4.75
CA SER A 159 9.12 -16.53 5.97
C SER A 159 10.35 -16.25 6.84
N ARG A 160 11.23 -15.31 6.44
CA ARG A 160 12.39 -14.94 7.24
C ARG A 160 11.97 -14.29 8.56
N ARG A 161 12.58 -14.74 9.65
CA ARG A 161 12.36 -14.16 10.99
C ARG A 161 12.66 -12.66 10.96
N GLY A 162 11.65 -11.84 11.25
CA GLY A 162 11.74 -10.38 11.22
C GLY A 162 11.36 -9.72 9.88
N ALA A 163 11.12 -10.48 8.81
CA ALA A 163 10.68 -9.94 7.51
C ALA A 163 9.19 -9.58 7.52
N ARG A 164 8.34 -10.46 8.06
CA ARG A 164 6.92 -10.17 8.32
C ARG A 164 6.77 -9.73 9.78
N GLY A 165 6.69 -8.43 9.97
CA GLY A 165 6.29 -7.86 11.26
C GLY A 165 4.80 -8.10 11.44
N ASP A 166 4.42 -9.25 12.02
CA ASP A 166 3.03 -9.67 12.30
C ASP A 166 2.19 -8.63 13.10
N THR A 167 2.79 -7.53 13.54
CA THR A 167 2.19 -6.52 14.40
C THR A 167 1.74 -5.25 13.69
N LEU A 168 2.38 -4.80 12.59
CA LEU A 168 2.05 -3.50 11.99
C LEU A 168 0.85 -3.57 11.05
N GLU A 169 0.79 -4.58 10.17
CA GLU A 169 -0.31 -4.68 9.22
C GLU A 169 -1.61 -5.12 9.90
N SER A 170 -1.54 -6.08 10.82
CA SER A 170 -2.68 -6.44 11.68
C SER A 170 -3.20 -5.22 12.45
N TYR A 171 -2.30 -4.37 12.92
CA TYR A 171 -2.61 -3.11 13.55
C TYR A 171 -3.25 -2.09 12.60
N ILE A 172 -2.72 -1.88 11.39
CA ILE A 172 -3.32 -0.98 10.38
C ILE A 172 -4.69 -1.49 9.94
N LYS A 173 -4.83 -2.79 9.69
CA LYS A 173 -6.11 -3.43 9.34
C LYS A 173 -7.13 -3.24 10.46
N ARG A 174 -6.69 -3.36 11.72
CA ARG A 174 -7.52 -3.07 12.90
C ARG A 174 -7.98 -1.61 12.95
N LEU A 175 -7.09 -0.65 12.70
CA LEU A 175 -7.46 0.78 12.66
C LEU A 175 -8.46 1.07 11.54
N ARG A 176 -8.25 0.51 10.34
CA ARG A 176 -9.18 0.65 9.22
C ARG A 176 -10.54 0.03 9.50
N ASN A 177 -10.58 -1.11 10.18
CA ASN A 177 -11.85 -1.72 10.58
C ASN A 177 -12.64 -0.81 11.53
N LEU A 178 -11.97 -0.17 12.50
CA LEU A 178 -12.61 0.82 13.39
C LEU A 178 -13.21 1.99 12.61
N GLU A 179 -12.47 2.53 11.64
CA GLU A 179 -12.95 3.60 10.76
C GLU A 179 -14.13 3.14 9.90
N THR A 180 -14.06 1.93 9.35
CA THR A 180 -15.13 1.36 8.50
C THR A 180 -16.44 1.17 9.27
N ILE A 181 -16.38 0.71 10.52
CA ILE A 181 -17.56 0.56 11.38
C ILE A 181 -18.29 1.89 11.54
N ALA A 182 -17.55 2.98 11.77
CA ALA A 182 -18.13 4.30 11.98
C ALA A 182 -18.60 4.97 10.68
N ASN A 183 -17.91 4.75 9.55
CA ASN A 183 -18.33 5.28 8.24
C ASN A 183 -19.65 4.70 7.72
N GLY A 184 -20.13 3.58 8.28
CA GLY A 184 -21.41 2.98 7.91
C GLY A 184 -22.66 3.67 8.47
N TYR A 185 -22.50 4.71 9.30
CA TYR A 185 -23.61 5.44 9.92
C TYR A 185 -23.96 6.70 9.13
N ASP A 186 -25.26 6.94 8.94
CA ASP A 186 -25.77 8.10 8.22
C ASP A 186 -25.42 9.42 8.93
N GLY A 187 -25.03 10.42 8.16
CA GLY A 187 -24.55 11.72 8.65
C GLY A 187 -23.07 11.75 9.10
N VAL A 188 -22.34 10.63 9.05
CA VAL A 188 -20.88 10.60 9.28
C VAL A 188 -20.14 11.03 8.00
N THR A 189 -19.25 12.02 8.13
CA THR A 189 -18.44 12.52 7.00
C THR A 189 -17.04 11.95 6.98
N LYS A 190 -16.39 11.86 8.15
CA LYS A 190 -15.01 11.41 8.29
C LYS A 190 -14.79 10.74 9.64
N THR A 191 -13.91 9.74 9.65
CA THR A 191 -13.54 9.00 10.86
C THR A 191 -12.03 8.92 10.98
N TYR A 192 -11.52 9.01 12.20
CA TYR A 192 -10.09 8.93 12.50
C TYR A 192 -9.85 8.08 13.74
N ALA A 193 -9.12 6.98 13.59
CA ALA A 193 -8.61 6.23 14.73
C ALA A 193 -7.30 6.87 15.24
N ILE A 194 -7.31 7.38 16.47
CA ILE A 194 -6.21 8.11 17.13
C ILE A 194 -5.74 7.33 18.37
N GLN A 195 -4.62 7.74 18.96
CA GLN A 195 -4.05 7.14 20.19
C GLN A 195 -3.85 5.63 20.07
N ALA A 196 -3.25 5.25 18.94
CA ALA A 196 -3.04 3.86 18.61
C ALA A 196 -4.30 2.98 18.58
N GLY A 197 -5.43 3.56 18.19
CA GLY A 197 -6.73 2.88 18.10
C GLY A 197 -7.50 2.84 19.41
N ARG A 198 -7.08 3.59 20.45
CA ARG A 198 -7.81 3.73 21.71
C ARG A 198 -8.84 4.87 21.70
N GLU A 199 -8.79 5.75 20.70
CA GLU A 199 -9.79 6.79 20.51
C GLU A 199 -10.25 6.79 19.06
N LEU A 200 -11.57 6.77 18.82
CA LEU A 200 -12.17 6.92 17.50
C LEU A 200 -12.89 8.26 17.44
N ARG A 201 -12.43 9.16 16.58
CA ARG A 201 -13.09 10.45 16.32
C ARG A 201 -13.95 10.35 15.09
N VAL A 202 -15.20 10.75 15.22
CA VAL A 202 -16.23 10.67 14.18
C VAL A 202 -16.72 12.08 13.92
N MET A 203 -16.49 12.62 12.73
CA MET A 203 -17.01 13.91 12.31
C MET A 203 -18.38 13.73 11.65
N VAL A 204 -19.37 14.52 12.07
CA VAL A 204 -20.73 14.46 11.55
C VAL A 204 -21.15 15.78 10.89
N GLU A 205 -22.07 15.70 9.93
CA GLU A 205 -22.65 16.88 9.29
C GLU A 205 -23.56 17.63 10.27
N SER A 206 -23.18 18.84 10.64
CA SER A 206 -23.92 19.64 11.63
C SER A 206 -25.32 20.06 11.21
N ASN A 207 -25.63 20.02 9.90
CA ASN A 207 -26.95 20.31 9.35
C ASN A 207 -27.92 19.12 9.45
N ASN A 208 -27.40 17.89 9.41
CA ASN A 208 -28.20 16.67 9.33
C ASN A 208 -28.21 15.87 10.65
N VAL A 209 -27.27 16.15 11.54
CA VAL A 209 -27.13 15.48 12.84
C VAL A 209 -27.30 16.51 13.96
N ASP A 210 -28.33 16.33 14.79
CA ASP A 210 -28.53 17.12 16.01
C ASP A 210 -27.75 16.53 17.21
N ASP A 211 -27.78 17.22 18.35
CA ASP A 211 -27.00 16.80 19.53
C ASP A 211 -27.49 15.46 20.11
N MET A 212 -28.79 15.17 19.97
CA MET A 212 -29.38 13.91 20.45
C MET A 212 -28.92 12.75 19.56
N ARG A 213 -28.98 12.93 18.24
CA ARG A 213 -28.53 11.94 17.26
C ARG A 213 -27.02 11.73 17.32
N ALA A 214 -26.23 12.78 17.58
CA ALA A 214 -24.79 12.65 17.80
C ALA A 214 -24.45 11.75 19.00
N ASN A 215 -25.22 11.86 20.09
CA ASN A 215 -25.09 10.99 21.26
C ASN A 215 -25.55 9.55 20.95
N GLU A 216 -26.61 9.39 20.16
CA GLU A 216 -27.05 8.07 19.73
C GLU A 216 -26.00 7.36 18.86
N ILE A 217 -25.42 8.07 17.88
CA ILE A 217 -24.36 7.58 17.00
C ILE A 217 -23.13 7.14 17.81
N SER A 218 -22.71 7.94 18.81
CA SER A 218 -21.55 7.58 19.63
C SER A 218 -21.75 6.26 20.39
N ASN A 219 -22.94 6.07 20.97
CA ASN A 219 -23.31 4.86 21.68
C ASN A 219 -23.42 3.65 20.73
N GLN A 220 -24.08 3.81 19.59
CA GLN A 220 -24.23 2.74 18.60
C GLN A 220 -22.88 2.27 18.05
N ILE A 221 -21.97 3.20 17.74
CA ILE A 221 -20.61 2.86 17.30
C ILE A 221 -19.86 2.12 18.41
N ALA A 222 -19.92 2.59 19.66
CA ALA A 222 -19.25 1.95 20.79
C ALA A 222 -19.74 0.50 21.00
N THR A 223 -21.06 0.28 21.01
CA THR A 223 -21.66 -1.05 21.15
C THR A 223 -21.29 -1.97 19.99
N ARG A 224 -21.29 -1.44 18.76
CA ARG A 224 -20.93 -2.21 17.58
C ARG A 224 -19.46 -2.65 17.62
N ILE A 225 -18.55 -1.75 17.98
CA ILE A 225 -17.12 -2.08 18.18
C ILE A 225 -16.96 -3.17 19.24
N GLU A 226 -17.68 -3.08 20.37
CA GLU A 226 -17.65 -4.10 21.43
C GLU A 226 -18.13 -5.48 20.95
N SER A 227 -19.14 -5.52 20.06
CA SER A 227 -19.70 -6.77 19.54
C SER A 227 -18.89 -7.40 18.39
N GLU A 228 -18.29 -6.59 17.51
CA GLU A 228 -17.65 -7.05 16.28
C GLU A 228 -16.12 -7.17 16.40
N MET A 229 -15.50 -6.53 17.40
CA MET A 229 -14.05 -6.48 17.53
C MET A 229 -13.55 -6.90 18.91
N THR A 230 -12.63 -7.87 18.93
CA THR A 230 -11.88 -8.19 20.15
C THR A 230 -10.77 -7.16 20.37
N TYR A 231 -10.92 -6.30 21.38
CA TYR A 231 -9.93 -5.26 21.69
C TYR A 231 -9.46 -5.33 23.16
N PRO A 232 -8.14 -5.32 23.44
CA PRO A 232 -7.65 -5.26 24.80
C PRO A 232 -7.82 -3.84 25.37
N GLY A 233 -8.85 -3.68 26.20
CA GLY A 233 -9.15 -2.43 26.92
C GLY A 233 -10.26 -1.60 26.26
N GLN A 234 -10.50 -0.42 26.82
CA GLN A 234 -11.59 0.45 26.38
C GLN A 234 -11.18 1.29 25.17
N ILE A 235 -12.10 1.43 24.21
CA ILE A 235 -12.02 2.36 23.09
C ILE A 235 -12.96 3.53 23.39
N LYS A 236 -12.44 4.75 23.33
CA LYS A 236 -13.21 5.96 23.50
C LYS A 236 -13.75 6.43 22.16
N VAL A 237 -15.07 6.51 22.01
CA VAL A 237 -15.72 7.08 20.81
C VAL A 237 -16.06 8.54 21.06
N VAL A 238 -15.60 9.44 20.19
CA VAL A 238 -15.87 10.87 20.26
C VAL A 238 -16.53 11.31 18.97
N VAL A 239 -17.80 11.71 19.06
CA VAL A 239 -18.51 12.33 17.94
C VAL A 239 -18.32 13.85 18.01
N ILE A 240 -17.86 14.45 16.92
CA ILE A 240 -17.58 15.87 16.80
C ILE A 240 -18.53 16.45 15.76
N ARG A 241 -19.41 17.34 16.24
CA ARG A 241 -20.26 18.17 15.40
C ARG A 241 -19.63 19.55 15.28
N GLU A 242 -19.21 19.94 14.07
CA GLU A 242 -18.56 21.24 13.82
C GLU A 242 -19.44 22.11 12.92
N SER A 243 -19.59 23.38 13.28
CA SER A 243 -20.18 24.42 12.44
C SER A 243 -19.20 25.57 12.32
N ARG A 244 -18.96 26.04 11.09
CA ARG A 244 -18.02 27.13 10.80
C ARG A 244 -18.76 28.27 10.12
N SER A 245 -18.75 29.43 10.78
CA SER A 245 -19.23 30.68 10.21
C SER A 245 -18.05 31.62 10.02
N VAL A 246 -17.89 32.16 8.81
CA VAL A 246 -16.80 33.08 8.47
C VAL A 246 -17.42 34.39 7.97
N SER A 247 -17.03 35.50 8.60
CA SER A 247 -17.45 36.85 8.21
C SER A 247 -16.21 37.72 8.02
N PHE A 248 -16.20 38.52 6.96
CA PHE A 248 -15.11 39.45 6.67
C PHE A 248 -15.57 40.87 6.96
N ALA A 249 -14.81 41.59 7.77
CA ALA A 249 -14.92 43.04 7.88
C ALA A 249 -14.10 43.68 6.75
N ARG A 250 -14.63 44.73 6.12
CA ARG A 250 -13.87 45.63 5.24
C ARG A 250 -13.51 46.89 5.98
#